data_AF-A0A918AUI9-F1
#
_entry.id   AF-A0A918AUI9-F1
#
_cell.length_a   1.000
_cell.length_b   1.000
_cell.length_c   1.000
_cell.angle_alpha   90.00
_cell.angle_beta   90.00
_cell.angle_gamma   90.00
#
_symmetry.space_group_name_H-M   'P 1'
#
loop_
_entity.id
_entity.type
_entity.pdbx_description
1 polymer ?
#
loop_
_entity_poly.entity_id
_entity_poly.type
_entity_poly.pdbx_seq_one_letter_code
_entity_poly.pdbx_strand_id
1 'polypeptide(L)' 'MTLLAHEPWYGEPYHRANPTGALRQLVYGYGNGLIIYLILEQQKRIVIERVLWLEDLG' A
#
# COMPACT_ATOMS: atom_id res chain seq x y z
N MET A 1 14.11 3.91 9.01
CA MET A 1 12.79 4.45 9.38
C MET A 1 11.75 3.76 8.51
N THR A 2 10.65 3.25 9.07
CA THR A 2 9.64 2.46 8.35
C THR A 2 8.48 3.36 7.94
N LEU A 3 8.45 3.81 6.68
CA LEU A 3 7.47 4.80 6.14
C LEU A 3 6.03 4.48 6.57
N LEU A 4 5.54 3.28 6.29
CA LEU A 4 4.16 2.89 6.59
C LEU A 4 3.83 2.95 8.09
N ALA A 5 4.79 2.74 8.98
CA ALA A 5 4.54 2.83 10.42
C ALA A 5 4.25 4.27 10.89
N HIS A 6 4.68 5.29 10.12
CA HIS A 6 4.48 6.70 10.44
C HIS A 6 3.45 7.37 9.54
N GLU A 7 3.44 7.04 8.25
CA GLU A 7 2.57 7.62 7.23
C GLU A 7 1.83 6.51 6.46
N PRO A 8 0.87 5.81 7.10
CA PRO A 8 0.14 4.71 6.46
C PRO A 8 -0.61 5.16 5.20
N TRP A 9 -1.04 6.41 5.16
CA TRP A 9 -1.82 6.99 4.07
C TRP A 9 -0.99 7.50 2.88
N TYR A 10 0.34 7.35 2.92
CA TYR A 10 1.25 7.81 1.86
C TYR A 10 0.98 7.15 0.50
N GLY A 11 0.59 5.87 0.50
CA GLY A 11 0.26 5.16 -0.73
C GLY A 11 -1.04 5.66 -1.39
N GLU A 12 -1.13 5.42 -2.69
CA GLU A 12 -2.31 5.75 -3.49
C GLU A 12 -3.49 4.83 -3.14
N PRO A 13 -4.75 5.29 -3.29
CA PRO A 13 -5.91 4.42 -3.17
C PRO A 13 -5.82 3.25 -4.15
N TYR A 14 -6.14 2.04 -3.69
CA TYR A 14 -6.13 0.86 -4.56
C TYR A 14 -7.24 0.93 -5.63
N HIS A 15 -8.40 1.48 -5.29
CA HIS A 15 -9.52 1.68 -6.21
C HIS A 15 -9.79 3.18 -6.45
N ARG A 16 -9.70 3.62 -7.71
CA ARG A 16 -9.98 5.02 -8.10
C ARG A 16 -11.40 5.48 -7.74
N ALA A 17 -12.38 4.58 -7.80
CA ALA A 17 -13.77 4.86 -7.41
C ALA A 17 -13.96 5.02 -5.89
N ASN A 18 -12.94 4.69 -5.08
CA ASN A 18 -12.95 4.83 -3.63
C ASN A 18 -11.66 5.53 -3.15
N PRO A 19 -11.50 6.83 -3.42
CA PRO A 19 -10.26 7.57 -3.15
C PRO A 19 -9.93 7.72 -1.67
N THR A 20 -10.91 7.56 -0.79
CA THR A 20 -10.74 7.59 0.68
C THR A 20 -10.62 6.19 1.28
N GLY A 21 -10.59 5.13 0.45
CA GLY A 21 -10.51 3.76 0.90
C GLY A 21 -9.23 3.44 1.67
N ALA A 22 -9.36 2.55 2.66
CA ALA A 22 -8.25 2.10 3.50
C ALA A 22 -7.34 1.07 2.83
N LEU A 23 -7.78 0.44 1.72
CA LEU A 23 -6.94 -0.41 0.88
C LEU A 23 -6.14 0.48 -0.08
N ARG A 24 -4.82 0.36 0.02
CA ARG A 24 -3.85 1.28 -0.55
C ARG A 24 -2.78 0.50 -1.31
N GLN A 25 -2.09 1.19 -2.20
CA GLN A 25 -0.96 0.65 -2.93
C GLN A 25 0.22 1.61 -2.94
N LEU A 26 1.43 1.06 -2.88
CA LEU A 26 2.66 1.83 -2.85
C LEU A 26 3.69 1.21 -3.77
N VAL A 27 4.20 2.00 -4.71
CA VAL A 27 5.32 1.60 -5.57
C VAL A 27 6.62 1.67 -4.77
N TYR A 28 7.48 0.66 -4.91
CA TYR A 28 8.77 0.59 -4.24
C TYR A 28 9.89 0.17 -5.21
N GLY A 29 11.13 0.12 -4.70
CA GLY A 29 12.26 -0.45 -5.45
C GLY A 29 12.56 0.30 -6.75
N TYR A 30 12.52 1.63 -6.72
CA TYR A 30 12.71 2.50 -7.89
C TYR A 30 11.71 2.24 -9.04
N GLY A 31 10.46 1.91 -8.69
CA GLY A 31 9.43 1.69 -9.71
C GLY A 31 9.30 0.26 -10.19
N ASN A 32 9.96 -0.71 -9.53
CA ASN A 32 9.97 -2.11 -9.96
C ASN A 32 9.07 -3.02 -9.12
N GLY A 33 8.54 -2.52 -8.02
CA GLY A 33 7.70 -3.31 -7.12
C GLY A 33 6.45 -2.58 -6.67
N LEU A 34 5.46 -3.36 -6.24
CA LEU A 34 4.19 -2.89 -5.71
C LEU A 34 3.88 -3.57 -4.36
N ILE A 35 3.52 -2.77 -3.37
CA ILE A 35 2.93 -3.25 -2.11
C ILE A 35 1.45 -2.92 -2.16
N ILE A 36 0.60 -3.89 -1.84
CA ILE A 36 -0.84 -3.69 -1.57
C ILE A 36 -1.06 -3.92 -0.08
N TYR A 37 -1.71 -2.96 0.59
CA TYR A 37 -1.85 -3.00 2.04
C TYR A 37 -3.15 -2.37 2.51
N LEU A 38 -3.64 -2.82 3.67
CA LEU A 38 -4.86 -2.36 4.32
C LEU A 38 -4.54 -1.62 5.61
N ILE A 39 -5.16 -0.45 5.79
CA ILE A 39 -5.07 0.33 7.02
C ILE A 39 -6.24 -0.05 7.94
N LEU A 40 -5.93 -0.51 9.15
CA LEU A 40 -6.89 -0.81 10.22
C LEU A 40 -6.74 0.21 11.35
N GLU A 41 -7.30 1.41 11.15
CA GLU A 41 -7.08 2.58 12.02
C GLU A 41 -7.41 2.31 13.50
N GLN A 42 -8.55 1.67 13.76
CA GLN A 42 -9.01 1.35 15.12
C GLN A 42 -8.01 0.46 15.88
N GLN A 43 -7.22 -0.33 15.15
CA GLN A 43 -6.21 -1.23 15.71
C GLN A 43 -4.80 -0.62 15.66
N LYS A 44 -4.64 0.59 15.10
CA LYS A 44 -3.34 1.20 14.76
C LYS A 44 -2.42 0.22 14.02
N ARG A 45 -3.00 -0.53 13.09
CA ARG A 45 -2.35 -1.65 12.42
C ARG A 45 -2.42 -1.47 10.91
N ILE A 46 -1.38 -1.95 10.24
CA ILE A 46 -1.33 -2.11 8.80
C ILE A 46 -1.15 -3.59 8.50
N VAL A 47 -1.89 -4.08 7.53
CA VAL A 47 -1.75 -5.44 7.01
C VAL A 47 -1.21 -5.34 5.59
N ILE A 48 -0.08 -5.98 5.33
CA ILE A 48 0.44 -6.12 3.97
C ILE A 48 -0.26 -7.31 3.34
N GLU A 49 -1.07 -7.05 2.32
CA GLU A 49 -1.83 -8.09 1.60
C GLU A 49 -0.95 -8.77 0.55
N ARG A 50 -0.17 -7.98 -0.20
CA ARG A 50 0.76 -8.48 -1.21
C ARG A 50 2.00 -7.61 -1.32
N VAL A 51 3.10 -8.27 -1.67
CA VAL A 51 4.34 -7.63 -2.15
C VAL A 51 4.68 -8.31 -3.46
N LEU A 52 4.79 -7.53 -4.52
CA LEU A 52 4.91 -8.01 -5.90
C LEU A 52 6.07 -7.30 -6.58
N TRP A 53 6.80 -8.02 -7.43
CA TRP A 53 7.55 -7.37 -8.49
C TRP A 53 6.60 -7.05 -9.64
N LEU A 54 6.76 -5.87 -10.24
CA LEU A 54 5.90 -5.46 -11.35
C LEU A 54 6.18 -6.26 -12.62
N GLU A 55 7.36 -6.86 -12.74
CA GLU A 55 7.67 -7.80 -13.83
C GLU A 55 6.83 -9.10 -13.73
N ASP A 56 6.43 -9.51 -12.53
CA ASP A 56 5.57 -10.69 -12.31
C ASP A 56 4.09 -10.42 -12.67
N LEU A 57 3.73 -9.16 -12.95
CA LEU A 57 2.41 -8.77 -13.43
C LEU A 57 2.32 -8.80 -14.97
N GLY A 58 3.41 -9.18 -15.65
CA GLY A 58 3.53 -9.34 -17.11
C GLY A 58 3.19 -10.73 -17.62
#